data_AF-A0A0V0GDY1-F1
#
_entry.id   AF-A0A0V0GDY1-F1
#
_cell.length_a   1.000
_cell.length_b   1.000
_cell.length_c   1.000
_cell.angle_alpha   90.00
_cell.angle_beta   90.00
_cell.angle_gamma   90.00
#
_symmetry.space_group_name_H-M   'P 1'
#
loop_
_entity.id
_entity.type
_entity.pdbx_description
1 polymer ?
#
loop_
_entity_poly.entity_id
_entity_poly.type
_entity_poly.pdbx_seq_one_letter_code
_entity_poly.pdbx_strand_id
1 'polypeptide(L)' 'MLHEGLKPTSVTLLTLLSGVSESIHVECLHTCIVKYGFMGHIALLNSMLNVYGKCGRIEYARKLFEWM' A
#
# COMPACT_ATOMS: atom_id res chain seq x y z
N MET A 1 12.55 13.88 -0.96
CA MET A 1 11.42 13.45 -0.11
C MET A 1 11.87 12.72 1.15
N LEU A 2 12.10 11.39 1.14
CA LEU A 2 12.44 10.67 2.39
C LEU A 2 13.81 11.09 2.99
N HIS A 3 14.80 11.34 2.13
CA HIS A 3 16.14 11.80 2.55
C HIS A 3 16.14 13.24 3.11
N GLU A 4 15.03 13.97 2.94
CA GLU A 4 14.84 15.33 3.47
C GLU A 4 14.01 15.32 4.77
N GLY A 5 13.72 14.14 5.32
CA GLY A 5 12.91 13.98 6.54
C GLY A 5 11.40 14.13 6.31
N LEU A 6 10.95 14.26 5.06
CA LEU A 6 9.53 14.36 4.74
C LEU A 6 8.86 12.99 4.86
N LYS A 7 7.73 12.94 5.56
CA LYS A 7 6.89 11.74 5.66
C LYS A 7 6.01 11.61 4.41
N PRO A 8 5.74 10.38 3.94
CA PRO A 8 4.77 10.16 2.88
C PRO A 8 3.38 10.66 3.29
N THR A 9 2.64 11.18 2.32
CA THR A 9 1.21 11.46 2.49
C THR A 9 0.38 10.32 1.92
N SER A 10 -0.92 10.27 2.25
CA SER A 10 -1.85 9.32 1.63
C SER A 10 -1.87 9.44 0.10
N VAL A 11 -1.81 10.67 -0.43
CA VAL A 11 -1.74 10.93 -1.87
C VAL A 11 -0.44 10.38 -2.47
N THR A 12 0.70 10.58 -1.81
CA THR A 12 1.99 10.02 -2.26
C THR A 12 1.91 8.49 -2.39
N LEU A 13 1.33 7.81 -1.40
CA LEU A 13 1.21 6.35 -1.40
C LEU A 13 0.19 5.86 -2.44
N LEU A 14 -0.93 6.57 -2.63
CA LEU A 14 -1.91 6.27 -3.68
C LEU A 14 -1.29 6.35 -5.07
N THR A 15 -0.53 7.41 -5.35
CA THR A 15 0.17 7.58 -6.62
C THR A 15 1.18 6.45 -6.86
N LEU A 16 1.93 6.06 -5.83
CA LEU A 16 2.87 4.94 -5.93
C LEU A 16 2.17 3.61 -6.21
N LEU A 17 1.04 3.33 -5.53
CA LEU A 17 0.24 2.12 -5.76
C LEU A 17 -0.30 2.06 -7.20
N SER A 18 -0.66 3.20 -7.80
CA SER A 18 -1.18 3.23 -9.17
C SER A 18 -0.16 2.79 -10.23
N GLY A 19 1.14 2.95 -9.96
CA GLY A 19 2.22 2.65 -10.91
C GLY A 19 2.98 1.34 -10.63
N VAL A 20 2.60 0.58 -9.60
CA VAL A 20 3.28 -0.67 -9.24
C VAL A 20 2.73 -1.86 -10.02
N SER A 21 3.64 -2.61 -10.64
CA SER A 21 3.37 -3.89 -11.30
C SER A 21 4.06 -5.07 -10.62
N GLU A 22 5.18 -4.82 -9.92
CA GLU A 22 6.02 -5.84 -9.31
C GLU A 22 5.64 -6.13 -7.86
N SER A 23 5.54 -7.41 -7.51
CA SER A 23 5.12 -7.82 -6.16
C SER A 23 6.02 -7.29 -5.04
N ILE A 24 7.33 -7.17 -5.28
CA ILE A 24 8.28 -6.71 -4.25
C ILE A 24 7.98 -5.26 -3.83
N HIS A 25 7.54 -4.42 -4.78
CA HIS A 25 7.19 -3.03 -4.49
C HIS A 25 5.88 -2.93 -3.69
N VAL A 26 4.95 -3.87 -3.87
CA VAL A 26 3.69 -3.92 -3.11
C VAL A 26 3.96 -4.15 -1.63
N GLU A 27 4.84 -5.10 -1.29
CA GLU A 27 5.17 -5.42 0.11
C GLU A 27 5.90 -4.25 0.80
N CYS A 28 6.78 -3.56 0.08
CA CYS A 28 7.40 -2.32 0.54
C CYS A 28 6.37 -1.21 0.80
N LEU A 29 5.40 -1.02 -0.10
CA LEU A 29 4.33 -0.04 0.07
C LEU A 29 3.42 -0.40 1.25
N HIS A 30 3.13 -1.69 1.46
CA HIS A 30 2.37 -2.15 2.63
C HIS A 30 3.07 -1.72 3.91
N THR A 31 4.38 -2.00 3.98
CA THR A 31 5.20 -1.67 5.14
C THR A 31 5.19 -0.16 5.40
N CYS A 32 5.25 0.66 4.34
CA CYS A 32 5.10 2.11 4.46
C CYS A 32 3.73 2.51 5.02
N ILE A 33 2.63 1.92 4.53
CA ILE A 33 1.28 2.20 5.02
C ILE A 33 1.17 1.91 6.52
N VAL A 34 1.67 0.76 6.97
CA VAL A 34 1.69 0.38 8.40
C VAL A 34 2.58 1.33 9.20
N LYS A 35 3.82 1.53 8.76
CA LYS A 35 4.84 2.33 9.47
C LYS A 35 4.41 3.77 9.70
N TYR A 36 3.69 4.36 8.74
CA TYR A 36 3.22 5.75 8.82
C TYR A 36 1.77 5.88 9.31
N GLY A 37 1.13 4.79 9.75
CA GLY A 37 -0.18 4.82 10.39
C GLY A 37 -1.36 5.01 9.44
N PHE A 38 -1.23 4.64 8.17
CA PHE A 38 -2.28 4.79 7.17
C PHE A 38 -3.28 3.62 7.14
N MET A 39 -3.20 2.71 8.10
CA MET A 39 -4.11 1.55 8.18
C MET A 39 -5.57 1.92 8.49
N GLY A 40 -5.89 3.19 8.79
CA GLY A 40 -7.27 3.70 8.85
C GLY A 40 -7.79 4.31 7.54
N HIS A 41 -6.93 4.47 6.53
CA HIS A 41 -7.30 5.13 5.27
C HIS A 41 -7.90 4.13 4.28
N ILE A 42 -9.22 3.95 4.33
CA ILE A 42 -9.97 2.99 3.50
C ILE A 42 -9.65 3.09 2.00
N ALA A 43 -9.56 4.31 1.44
CA ALA A 43 -9.22 4.49 0.03
C ALA A 43 -7.83 3.93 -0.33
N LEU A 44 -6.86 4.07 0.58
CA LEU A 44 -5.52 3.56 0.40
C LEU A 44 -5.48 2.04 0.52
N LEU A 45 -6.22 1.47 1.47
CA LEU A 45 -6.33 0.02 1.64
C LEU A 45 -7.07 -0.65 0.47
N ASN A 46 -8.12 -0.03 -0.07
CA ASN A 46 -8.79 -0.52 -1.28
C ASN A 46 -7.86 -0.51 -2.49
N SER A 47 -7.04 0.54 -2.64
CA SER A 47 -6.00 0.59 -3.67
C SER A 47 -4.97 -0.54 -3.46
N MET A 48 -4.57 -0.77 -2.21
CA MET A 48 -3.67 -1.85 -1.80
C MET A 48 -4.20 -3.24 -2.16
N LEU A 49 -5.48 -3.51 -1.88
CA LEU A 49 -6.17 -4.75 -2.24
C LEU A 49 -6.13 -5.00 -3.75
N ASN A 50 -6.45 -3.97 -4.53
CA ASN A 50 -6.42 -4.04 -5.99
C ASN A 50 -5.00 -4.35 -6.52
N VAL A 51 -3.98 -3.72 -5.96
CA VAL A 51 -2.58 -3.98 -6.37
C VAL A 51 -2.14 -5.38 -5.96
N TYR A 52 -2.49 -5.86 -4.76
CA TYR A 52 -2.24 -7.25 -4.39
C TYR A 52 -2.91 -8.24 -5.33
N GLY A 53 -4.14 -7.96 -5.77
CA GLY A 53 -4.84 -8.73 -6.80
C GLY A 53 -4.06 -8.79 -8.12
N LYS A 54 -3.65 -7.63 -8.65
CA LYS A 54 -2.89 -7.52 -9.90
C LYS A 54 -1.53 -8.23 -9.86
N CYS A 55 -0.84 -8.21 -8.73
CA CYS A 55 0.45 -8.88 -8.55
C CYS A 55 0.33 -10.36 -8.16
N GLY A 56 -0.86 -10.95 -8.19
CA GLY A 56 -1.08 -12.37 -7.86
C GLY A 56 -0.92 -12.71 -6.37
N ARG A 57 -0.90 -11.71 -5.49
CA ARG A 57 -0.75 -11.83 -4.04
C ARG A 57 -2.11 -11.92 -3.34
N ILE A 58 -2.97 -12.81 -3.84
CA ILE A 58 -4.37 -12.97 -3.39
C ILE A 58 -4.46 -13.24 -1.89
N GLU A 59 -3.53 -14.05 -1.36
CA GLU A 59 -3.54 -14.43 0.05
C GLU A 59 -3.24 -13.25 1.00
N TYR A 60 -2.43 -12.29 0.54
CA TYR A 60 -2.22 -11.03 1.25
C TYR A 60 -3.41 -10.09 1.10
N ALA A 61 -4.04 -10.04 -0.08
CA ALA A 61 -5.27 -9.28 -0.27
C ALA A 61 -6.38 -9.75 0.68
N ARG A 62 -6.59 -11.07 0.79
CA ARG A 62 -7.59 -11.64 1.71
C ARG A 62 -7.30 -11.26 3.17
N LYS A 63 -6.06 -11.47 3.64
CA LYS A 63 -5.67 -11.11 5.01
C LYS A 63 -5.87 -9.62 5.31
N LEU A 64 -5.55 -8.75 4.34
CA LEU A 64 -5.77 -7.31 4.50
C LEU A 64 -7.26 -6.99 4.58
N PHE A 65 -8.09 -7.61 3.72
CA PHE A 65 -9.53 -7.41 3.75
C PHE A 65 -10.18 -7.90 5.05
N GLU A 66 -9.72 -9.02 5.61
CA GLU A 66 -10.19 -9.54 6.91
C GLU A 66 -9.79 -8.65 8.10
N TRP A 67 -8.72 -7.88 7.94
CA TRP A 67 -8.23 -6.95 8.96
C TRP A 67 -8.95 -5.59 8.93
N MET A 68 -9.46 -5.18 7.76
CA MET A 68 -10.18 -3.92 7.54
C MET A 68 -11.53 -3.89 8.26
#